data_AF-A0A162D1N2-F1
#
_entry.id   AF-A0A162D1N2-F1
#
_cell.length_a   1.000
_cell.length_b   1.000
_cell.length_c   1.000
_cell.angle_alpha   90.00
_cell.angle_beta   90.00
_cell.angle_gamma   90.00
#
_symmetry.space_group_name_H-M   'P 1'
#
loop_
_entity.id
_entity.type
_entity.pdbx_description
1 polymer ?
#
loop_
_entity_poly.entity_id
_entity_poly.type
_entity_poly.pdbx_seq_one_letter_code
_entity_poly.pdbx_strand_id
1 'polypeptide(L)'
;PDVPRHQRERLGDQEQVRQPVWLPRVFGGLHQARHRRDDRRQSGRGRGYGDVGKGSAQALRALSAQVWVTEIDPICALQAAMEGYRVVTMEYAADKADIFVSATGNKNVIRYEHMAAMKNNAIVCNIGHFDNEIDVASLSKCGWDEIKPQVDHVIFPDGKRIILL
;
A
#
# COMPACT_ATOMS: atom_id res chain seq x y z
N PRO A 1 10.41 17.97 -60.26
CA PRO A 1 9.42 17.06 -60.87
C PRO A 1 8.53 16.45 -59.79
N ASP A 2 7.29 16.91 -59.81
CA ASP A 2 6.25 16.76 -58.81
C ASP A 2 5.85 15.31 -58.49
N VAL A 3 5.68 15.02 -57.19
CA VAL A 3 4.99 13.82 -56.70
C VAL A 3 3.72 14.26 -55.96
N PRO A 4 2.53 13.71 -56.29
CA PRO A 4 1.24 14.22 -55.81
C PRO A 4 1.02 14.13 -54.29
N ARG A 5 0.35 15.15 -53.72
CA ARG A 5 0.11 15.38 -52.28
C ARG A 5 -0.80 14.37 -51.54
N HIS A 6 -1.14 13.21 -52.12
CA HIS A 6 -2.04 12.24 -51.46
C HIS A 6 -1.38 10.94 -50.98
N GLN A 7 -0.04 10.84 -51.03
CA GLN A 7 0.72 9.65 -50.57
C GLN A 7 1.90 9.99 -49.64
N ARG A 8 1.77 11.04 -48.81
CA ARG A 8 2.72 11.35 -47.71
C ARG A 8 2.07 11.25 -46.33
N GLU A 9 1.14 10.32 -46.17
CA GLU A 9 0.54 9.95 -44.90
C GLU A 9 0.74 8.45 -44.69
N ARG A 10 1.91 8.08 -44.17
CA ARG A 10 2.21 6.89 -43.36
C ARG A 10 3.73 6.72 -43.28
N LEU A 11 4.22 6.55 -42.06
CA LEU A 11 5.60 6.28 -41.65
C LEU A 11 6.52 7.52 -41.54
N GLY A 12 6.58 8.07 -40.32
CA GLY A 12 7.63 9.02 -39.92
C GLY A 12 7.50 9.52 -38.48
N ASP A 13 6.27 9.73 -38.00
CA ASP A 13 6.01 10.06 -36.59
C ASP A 13 5.97 8.79 -35.74
N GLN A 14 7.12 8.40 -35.21
CA GLN A 14 7.19 7.72 -33.91
C GLN A 14 8.24 8.41 -33.05
N GLU A 15 7.99 9.68 -32.76
CA GLU A 15 8.37 10.25 -31.47
C GLU A 15 7.52 9.53 -30.42
N GLN A 16 8.05 8.42 -29.90
CA GLN A 16 7.39 7.62 -28.89
C GLN A 16 7.44 8.40 -27.57
N VAL A 17 6.52 9.34 -27.41
CA VAL A 17 6.11 9.91 -26.12
C VAL A 17 5.75 8.72 -25.24
N ARG A 18 6.70 8.29 -24.41
CA ARG A 18 6.46 7.26 -23.39
C ARG A 18 5.60 7.89 -22.30
N GLN A 19 4.30 7.80 -22.56
CA GLN A 19 3.15 7.85 -21.66
C GLN A 19 3.54 7.78 -20.17
N PRO A 20 3.13 8.75 -19.32
CA PRO A 20 3.21 8.57 -17.87
C PRO A 20 2.18 7.51 -17.47
N VAL A 21 2.63 6.25 -17.34
CA VAL A 21 1.77 5.18 -16.84
C VAL A 21 1.53 5.43 -15.34
N TRP A 22 0.32 5.90 -15.05
CA TRP A 22 -0.30 5.92 -13.73
C TRP A 22 -0.22 4.53 -13.09
N LEU A 23 0.30 4.45 -11.85
CA LEU A 23 0.43 3.18 -11.09
C LEU A 23 -0.21 3.34 -9.71
N PRO A 24 -1.23 2.53 -9.36
CA PRO A 24 -1.70 2.42 -7.99
C PRO A 24 -0.75 1.53 -7.19
N ARG A 25 -0.13 2.09 -6.15
CA ARG A 25 0.78 1.42 -5.21
C ARG A 25 0.00 0.96 -3.98
N VAL A 26 0.11 -0.32 -3.59
CA VAL A 26 -0.62 -0.90 -2.44
C VAL A 26 0.34 -1.44 -1.37
N PHE A 27 0.03 -1.32 -0.06
CA PHE A 27 1.00 -1.46 1.04
C PHE A 27 0.52 -2.09 2.37
N GLY A 28 1.21 -3.09 2.95
CA GLY A 28 0.96 -3.55 4.34
C GLY A 28 2.01 -3.10 5.35
N GLY A 29 1.60 -2.77 6.59
CA GLY A 29 2.37 -1.89 7.50
C GLY A 29 3.28 -2.49 8.58
N LEU A 30 3.97 -1.60 9.34
CA LEU A 30 5.04 -1.89 10.33
C LEU A 30 4.88 -1.16 11.68
N HIS A 31 5.21 -1.81 12.81
CA HIS A 31 5.66 -1.12 14.04
C HIS A 31 6.72 -1.93 14.82
N GLN A 32 7.73 -1.22 15.34
CA GLN A 32 8.98 -1.72 15.92
C GLN A 32 8.79 -2.29 17.34
N ALA A 33 9.19 -3.55 17.61
CA ALA A 33 9.42 -4.06 18.96
C ALA A 33 10.58 -5.09 18.99
N ARG A 34 11.39 -5.01 20.04
CA ARG A 34 12.80 -5.42 20.15
C ARG A 34 13.05 -6.94 20.06
N HIS A 35 14.24 -7.27 19.54
CA HIS A 35 14.86 -8.59 19.57
C HIS A 35 14.90 -9.21 20.98
N ARG A 36 14.18 -10.31 21.19
CA ARG A 36 14.60 -11.42 22.05
C ARG A 36 14.37 -12.74 21.32
N ARG A 37 15.44 -13.52 21.24
CA ARG A 37 15.49 -14.88 20.68
C ARG A 37 14.56 -15.77 21.50
N ASP A 38 13.60 -16.42 20.85
CA ASP A 38 13.04 -17.67 21.36
C ASP A 38 12.46 -18.46 20.18
N ASP A 39 13.04 -19.65 19.98
CA ASP A 39 12.95 -20.49 18.78
C ASP A 39 11.85 -21.55 18.88
N ARG A 40 10.70 -21.21 19.49
CA ARG A 40 9.55 -22.12 19.60
C ARG A 40 8.24 -21.34 19.53
N ARG A 41 7.34 -21.76 18.63
CA ARG A 41 5.94 -21.32 18.37
C ARG A 41 5.77 -20.33 17.19
N GLN A 42 5.76 -20.89 15.98
CA GLN A 42 5.33 -20.24 14.74
C GLN A 42 3.82 -19.86 14.67
N SER A 43 3.05 -19.92 15.78
CA SER A 43 1.58 -19.77 15.74
C SER A 43 1.02 -18.42 16.21
N GLY A 44 1.84 -17.41 16.55
CA GLY A 44 1.30 -16.19 17.18
C GLY A 44 2.10 -14.90 17.05
N ARG A 45 3.04 -14.80 16.11
CA ARG A 45 3.64 -13.50 15.77
C ARG A 45 3.11 -13.03 14.44
N GLY A 46 2.51 -11.85 14.49
CA GLY A 46 1.96 -11.23 13.33
C GLY A 46 2.99 -10.94 12.25
N ARG A 47 2.81 -11.52 11.06
CA ARG A 47 3.72 -11.41 9.91
C ARG A 47 3.01 -10.61 8.83
N GLY A 48 3.54 -9.43 8.48
CA GLY A 48 3.03 -8.63 7.36
C GLY A 48 3.04 -9.38 6.02
N TYR A 49 3.91 -10.39 5.88
CA TYR A 49 3.99 -11.32 4.77
C TYR A 49 3.85 -12.79 5.24
N GLY A 50 2.88 -13.04 6.11
CA GLY A 50 2.38 -14.37 6.45
C GLY A 50 1.42 -14.93 5.39
N ASP A 51 0.58 -15.91 5.73
CA ASP A 51 -0.34 -16.53 4.77
C ASP A 51 -1.36 -15.53 4.19
N VAL A 52 -1.92 -14.67 5.04
CA VAL A 52 -2.85 -13.60 4.61
C VAL A 52 -2.11 -12.58 3.74
N GLY A 53 -0.95 -12.10 4.19
CA GLY A 53 -0.13 -11.13 3.45
C GLY A 53 0.31 -11.62 2.07
N LYS A 54 0.67 -12.90 1.95
CA LYS A 54 0.99 -13.56 0.66
C LYS A 54 -0.22 -13.55 -0.27
N GLY A 55 -1.39 -13.96 0.22
CA GLY A 55 -2.63 -13.94 -0.55
C GLY A 55 -3.00 -12.53 -1.04
N SER A 56 -2.92 -11.54 -0.16
CA SER A 56 -3.18 -10.14 -0.50
C SER A 56 -2.20 -9.61 -1.54
N ALA A 57 -0.89 -9.84 -1.36
CA ALA A 57 0.13 -9.40 -2.30
C ALA A 57 -0.04 -10.04 -3.69
N GLN A 58 -0.32 -11.35 -3.74
CA GLN A 58 -0.56 -12.06 -5.00
C GLN A 58 -1.81 -11.56 -5.72
N ALA A 59 -2.92 -11.33 -5.00
CA ALA A 59 -4.15 -10.81 -5.59
C ALA A 59 -3.94 -9.42 -6.22
N LEU A 60 -3.26 -8.53 -5.50
CA LEU A 60 -2.94 -7.18 -6.00
C LEU A 60 -1.98 -7.24 -7.18
N ARG A 61 -0.97 -8.11 -7.13
CA ARG A 61 -0.01 -8.32 -8.22
C ARG A 61 -0.68 -8.88 -9.47
N ALA A 62 -1.64 -9.78 -9.32
CA ALA A 62 -2.43 -10.32 -10.43
C ALA A 62 -3.24 -9.23 -11.15
N LEU A 63 -3.67 -8.20 -10.42
CA LEU A 63 -4.30 -6.99 -10.97
C LEU A 63 -3.28 -5.94 -11.46
N SER A 64 -2.02 -6.35 -11.68
CA SER A 64 -0.92 -5.51 -12.16
C SER A 64 -0.53 -4.35 -11.23
N ALA A 65 -0.92 -4.38 -9.96
CA ALA A 65 -0.48 -3.38 -9.01
C ALA A 65 1.03 -3.49 -8.74
N GLN A 66 1.64 -2.35 -8.40
CA GLN A 66 2.98 -2.34 -7.83
C GLN A 66 2.88 -2.58 -6.33
N VAL A 67 3.23 -3.80 -5.92
CA VAL A 67 3.11 -4.24 -4.52
C VAL A 67 4.43 -4.03 -3.79
N TRP A 68 4.36 -3.31 -2.68
CA TRP A 68 5.45 -3.16 -1.73
C TRP A 68 5.07 -3.83 -0.42
N VAL A 69 6.05 -4.48 0.21
CA VAL A 69 5.85 -5.25 1.44
C VAL A 69 6.65 -4.61 2.56
N THR A 70 6.09 -4.58 3.77
CA THR A 70 6.89 -4.42 4.98
C THR A 70 6.91 -5.72 5.74
N GLU A 71 8.07 -6.01 6.31
CA GLU A 71 8.20 -7.13 7.22
C GLU A 71 9.24 -6.83 8.29
N ILE A 72 8.98 -7.37 9.48
CA ILE A 72 9.89 -7.40 10.60
C ILE A 72 10.66 -8.73 10.61
N ASP A 73 10.03 -9.82 10.17
CA ASP A 73 10.70 -11.12 10.09
C ASP A 73 11.59 -11.18 8.84
N PRO A 74 12.92 -11.34 9.00
CA PRO A 74 13.85 -11.37 7.86
C PRO A 74 13.59 -12.54 6.90
N ILE A 75 13.01 -13.65 7.36
CA ILE A 75 12.70 -14.80 6.51
C ILE A 75 11.53 -14.45 5.57
N CYS A 76 10.47 -13.86 6.11
CA CYS A 76 9.32 -13.43 5.31
C CYS A 76 9.68 -12.27 4.38
N ALA A 77 10.51 -11.33 4.83
CA ALA A 77 11.04 -10.27 3.97
C ALA A 77 11.84 -10.83 2.79
N LEU A 78 12.71 -11.81 3.03
CA LEU A 78 13.47 -12.47 1.95
C LEU A 78 12.54 -13.20 0.97
N GLN A 79 11.51 -13.90 1.47
CA GLN A 79 10.50 -14.53 0.62
C GLN A 79 9.80 -13.51 -0.29
N ALA A 80 9.37 -12.38 0.25
CA ALA A 80 8.75 -11.32 -0.55
C ALA A 80 9.70 -10.77 -1.62
N ALA A 81 10.98 -10.59 -1.29
CA ALA A 81 11.99 -10.15 -2.24
C ALA A 81 12.24 -11.18 -3.36
N MET A 82 12.22 -12.47 -3.05
CA MET A 82 12.37 -13.55 -4.03
C MET A 82 11.17 -13.64 -4.99
N GLU A 83 9.98 -13.23 -4.56
CA GLU A 83 8.79 -13.09 -5.42
C GLU A 83 8.80 -11.78 -6.25
N GLY A 84 9.83 -10.94 -6.08
CA GLY A 84 10.01 -9.69 -6.82
C GLY A 84 9.30 -8.48 -6.21
N TYR A 85 8.80 -8.59 -4.97
CA TYR A 85 8.24 -7.45 -4.26
C TYR A 85 9.34 -6.59 -3.65
N ARG A 86 9.10 -5.28 -3.60
CA ARG A 86 10.02 -4.36 -2.93
C ARG A 86 9.72 -4.38 -1.43
N VAL A 87 10.71 -4.80 -0.64
CA VAL A 87 10.64 -4.68 0.82
C VAL A 87 11.05 -3.26 1.22
N VAL A 88 10.16 -2.53 1.90
CA VAL A 88 10.41 -1.15 2.34
C VAL A 88 9.91 -0.95 3.78
N THR A 89 10.09 0.24 4.34
CA THR A 89 9.50 0.62 5.64
C THR A 89 8.19 1.39 5.43
N MET A 90 7.35 1.43 6.46
CA MET A 90 6.08 2.19 6.44
C MET A 90 6.33 3.69 6.24
N GLU A 91 7.34 4.23 6.91
CA GLU A 91 7.72 5.64 6.82
C GLU A 91 8.14 6.02 5.39
N TYR A 92 8.77 5.08 4.66
CA TYR A 92 9.14 5.31 3.27
C TYR A 92 7.94 5.24 2.31
N ALA A 93 6.94 4.42 2.63
CA ALA A 93 5.81 4.16 1.76
C ALA A 93 4.62 5.11 1.99
N ALA A 94 4.50 5.69 3.18
CA ALA A 94 3.35 6.49 3.59
C ALA A 94 3.00 7.59 2.57
N ASP A 95 3.98 8.35 2.09
CA ASP A 95 3.80 9.44 1.11
C ASP A 95 3.71 8.96 -0.37
N LYS A 96 3.95 7.67 -0.63
CA LYS A 96 4.14 7.13 -1.99
C LYS A 96 3.06 6.15 -2.41
N ALA A 97 2.44 5.44 -1.48
CA ALA A 97 1.40 4.45 -1.76
C ALA A 97 0.01 5.09 -1.87
N ASP A 98 -0.87 4.39 -2.58
CA ASP A 98 -2.25 4.77 -2.86
C ASP A 98 -3.26 3.91 -2.09
N ILE A 99 -2.91 2.66 -1.79
CA ILE A 99 -3.71 1.74 -0.98
C ILE A 99 -2.83 1.16 0.12
N PHE A 100 -3.40 0.94 1.31
CA PHE A 100 -2.73 0.38 2.46
C PHE A 100 -3.59 -0.77 3.00
N VAL A 101 -3.01 -1.96 3.16
CA VAL A 101 -3.65 -3.21 3.60
C VAL A 101 -2.87 -3.78 4.78
N SER A 102 -3.35 -3.61 6.00
CA SER A 102 -2.71 -4.24 7.16
C SER A 102 -3.07 -5.72 7.26
N ALA A 103 -2.07 -6.60 7.36
CA ALA A 103 -2.24 -8.06 7.43
C ALA A 103 -1.33 -8.68 8.50
N THR A 104 -0.93 -7.89 9.49
CA THR A 104 0.11 -8.31 10.42
C THR A 104 -0.48 -9.12 11.56
N GLY A 105 -1.60 -8.75 12.17
CA GLY A 105 -2.03 -9.25 13.47
C GLY A 105 -1.29 -8.60 14.65
N ASN A 106 -0.64 -7.45 14.41
CA ASN A 106 0.07 -6.66 15.41
C ASN A 106 -0.61 -5.29 15.59
N LYS A 107 -0.30 -4.60 16.70
CA LYS A 107 -0.95 -3.32 17.03
C LYS A 107 -0.18 -2.13 16.49
N ASN A 108 -0.91 -1.05 16.18
CA ASN A 108 -0.37 0.27 15.80
C ASN A 108 0.56 0.22 14.59
N VAL A 109 0.24 -0.62 13.63
CA VAL A 109 0.98 -0.85 12.40
C VAL A 109 0.84 0.35 11.46
N ILE A 110 -0.36 0.92 11.41
CA ILE A 110 -0.65 2.17 10.72
C ILE A 110 -1.01 3.22 11.77
N ARG A 111 -0.05 4.12 12.04
CA ARG A 111 -0.18 5.19 13.01
C ARG A 111 -0.76 6.46 12.40
N TYR A 112 -1.19 7.38 13.26
CA TYR A 112 -1.56 8.74 12.89
C TYR A 112 -0.56 9.42 11.96
N GLU A 113 0.74 9.36 12.29
CA GLU A 113 1.80 10.01 11.50
C GLU A 113 1.92 9.43 10.09
N HIS A 114 1.68 8.13 9.92
CA HIS A 114 1.68 7.49 8.61
C HIS A 114 0.48 8.00 7.81
N MET A 115 -0.72 8.00 8.40
CA MET A 115 -1.94 8.48 7.75
C MET A 115 -1.89 9.97 7.42
N ALA A 116 -1.26 10.77 8.27
CA ALA A 116 -1.01 12.20 8.02
C ALA A 116 -0.03 12.42 6.87
N ALA A 117 0.91 11.51 6.61
CA ALA A 117 1.82 11.57 5.47
C ALA A 117 1.24 10.98 4.16
N MET A 118 0.12 10.24 4.22
CA MET A 118 -0.53 9.65 3.03
C MET A 118 -0.97 10.68 2.00
N LYS A 119 -1.13 10.22 0.76
CA LYS A 119 -1.73 11.03 -0.31
C LYS A 119 -3.21 11.28 -0.06
N ASN A 120 -3.74 12.33 -0.69
CA ASN A 120 -5.18 12.55 -0.71
C ASN A 120 -5.91 11.40 -1.42
N ASN A 121 -7.02 10.97 -0.84
CA ASN A 121 -7.82 9.80 -1.22
C ASN A 121 -7.05 8.46 -1.18
N ALA A 122 -5.99 8.36 -0.38
CA ALA A 122 -5.39 7.06 -0.10
C ALA A 122 -6.41 6.14 0.60
N ILE A 123 -6.43 4.88 0.18
CA ILE A 123 -7.31 3.86 0.76
C ILE A 123 -6.54 3.14 1.86
N VAL A 124 -7.13 2.97 3.04
CA VAL A 124 -6.54 2.24 4.16
C VAL A 124 -7.53 1.18 4.58
N CYS A 125 -7.10 -0.07 4.65
CA CYS A 125 -7.91 -1.17 5.11
C CYS A 125 -7.13 -2.15 5.99
N ASN A 126 -7.87 -2.87 6.81
CA ASN A 126 -7.34 -3.96 7.62
C ASN A 126 -7.95 -5.29 7.17
N ILE A 127 -7.10 -6.26 6.84
CA ILE A 127 -7.52 -7.65 6.54
C ILE A 127 -7.06 -8.62 7.64
N GLY A 128 -6.39 -8.11 8.68
CA GLY A 128 -6.01 -8.89 9.83
C GLY A 128 -7.18 -9.18 10.78
N HIS A 129 -6.89 -9.97 11.82
CA HIS A 129 -7.92 -10.46 12.73
C HIS A 129 -8.39 -9.43 13.77
N PHE A 130 -7.57 -8.41 14.06
CA PHE A 130 -7.85 -7.43 15.11
C PHE A 130 -7.88 -6.02 14.53
N ASP A 131 -8.87 -5.20 14.93
CA ASP A 131 -9.04 -3.83 14.41
C ASP A 131 -7.96 -2.84 14.87
N ASN A 132 -7.11 -3.26 15.80
CA ASN A 132 -6.07 -2.41 16.41
C ASN A 132 -4.76 -2.35 15.60
N GLU A 133 -4.73 -2.91 14.40
CA GLU A 133 -3.59 -2.70 13.49
C GLU A 133 -3.53 -1.25 13.02
N ILE A 134 -4.70 -0.62 12.84
CA ILE A 134 -4.83 0.79 12.48
C ILE A 134 -5.17 1.56 13.76
N ASP A 135 -4.43 2.64 14.02
CA ASP A 135 -4.70 3.51 15.16
C ASP A 135 -5.89 4.45 14.88
N VAL A 136 -7.09 3.87 14.82
CA VAL A 136 -8.34 4.62 14.58
C VAL A 136 -8.67 5.56 15.75
N ALA A 137 -8.27 5.21 16.97
CA ALA A 137 -8.49 6.04 18.15
C ALA A 137 -7.82 7.42 18.00
N SER A 138 -6.62 7.46 17.40
CA SER A 138 -5.92 8.70 17.09
C SER A 138 -6.62 9.59 16.06
N LEU A 139 -7.55 9.06 15.27
CA LEU A 139 -8.32 9.78 14.25
C LEU A 139 -9.59 10.44 14.80
N SER A 140 -9.92 10.24 16.08
CA SER A 140 -11.07 10.89 16.74
C SER A 140 -11.05 12.43 16.69
N LYS A 141 -9.85 13.02 16.51
CA LYS A 141 -9.63 14.46 16.33
C LYS A 141 -9.84 14.96 14.89
N CYS A 142 -10.07 14.05 13.93
CA CYS A 142 -10.29 14.37 12.52
C CYS A 142 -11.78 14.43 12.22
N GLY A 143 -12.15 15.07 11.11
CA GLY A 143 -13.54 15.02 10.62
C GLY A 143 -13.85 13.66 10.01
N TRP A 144 -15.08 13.19 10.16
CA TRP A 144 -15.56 11.93 9.58
C TRP A 144 -16.76 12.21 8.68
N ASP A 145 -16.75 11.63 7.48
CA ASP A 145 -17.81 11.74 6.48
C ASP A 145 -18.11 10.34 5.94
N GLU A 146 -19.23 9.75 6.37
CA GLU A 146 -19.65 8.42 5.96
C GLU A 146 -20.14 8.47 4.51
N ILE A 147 -19.44 7.77 3.60
CA ILE A 147 -19.83 7.69 2.20
C ILE A 147 -20.96 6.67 2.04
N LYS A 148 -20.78 5.51 2.70
CA LYS A 148 -21.70 4.38 2.77
C LYS A 148 -21.30 3.51 3.96
N PRO A 149 -22.14 2.56 4.39
CA PRO A 149 -21.78 1.65 5.47
C PRO A 149 -20.42 0.97 5.21
N GLN A 150 -19.54 0.99 6.21
CA GLN A 150 -18.16 0.46 6.19
C GLN A 150 -17.16 1.23 5.31
N VAL A 151 -17.51 2.44 4.84
CA VAL A 151 -16.60 3.28 4.06
C VAL A 151 -16.70 4.72 4.51
N ASP A 152 -15.65 5.18 5.19
CA ASP A 152 -15.59 6.50 5.77
C ASP A 152 -14.47 7.34 5.16
N HIS A 153 -14.75 8.61 4.92
CA HIS A 153 -13.72 9.61 4.71
C HIS A 153 -13.24 10.16 6.04
N VAL A 154 -11.92 10.09 6.27
CA VAL A 154 -11.28 10.77 7.39
C VAL A 154 -10.60 12.03 6.87
N ILE A 155 -11.07 13.18 7.35
CA ILE A 155 -10.68 14.51 6.92
C ILE A 155 -9.65 15.07 7.91
N PHE A 156 -8.43 15.24 7.44
CA PHE A 156 -7.32 15.81 8.22
C PHE A 156 -7.41 17.35 8.27
N PRO A 157 -6.75 17.99 9.26
CA PRO A 157 -6.77 19.45 9.43
C PRO A 157 -6.22 20.25 8.24
N ASP A 158 -5.39 19.62 7.40
CA ASP A 158 -4.83 20.17 6.16
C ASP A 158 -5.82 20.13 4.98
N GLY A 159 -7.03 19.60 5.18
CA GLY A 159 -8.07 19.42 4.16
C GLY A 159 -7.91 18.15 3.34
N LYS A 160 -6.86 17.36 3.57
CA LYS A 160 -6.66 16.06 2.95
C LYS A 160 -7.67 15.05 3.48
N ARG A 161 -8.08 14.12 2.62
CA ARG A 161 -8.98 13.03 2.97
C ARG A 161 -8.29 11.69 2.73
N ILE A 162 -8.57 10.71 3.56
CA ILE A 162 -8.26 9.30 3.30
C ILE A 162 -9.56 8.50 3.36
N ILE A 163 -9.59 7.37 2.69
CA ILE A 163 -10.71 6.42 2.70
C ILE A 163 -10.33 5.30 3.65
N LEU A 164 -11.09 5.12 4.73
CA LEU A 164 -10.90 4.02 5.67
C LEU A 164 -11.95 2.93 5.40
N LEU A 165 -11.48 1.68 5.35
CA LEU A 165 -12.27 0.46 5.15
C LEU A 165 -12.04 -0.53 6.31
#